data_AF-A0A2V7XRV5-F1
#
_entry.id   AF-A0A2V7XRV5-F1
#
_cell.length_a   1.000
_cell.length_b   1.000
_cell.length_c   1.000
_cell.angle_alpha   90.00
_cell.angle_beta   90.00
_cell.angle_gamma   90.00
#
_symmetry.space_group_name_H-M   'P 1'
#
loop_
_entity.id
_entity.type
_entity.pdbx_description
1 polymer ?
#
loop_
_entity_poly.entity_id
_entity_poly.type
_entity_poly.pdbx_seq_one_letter_code
_entity_poly.pdbx_strand_id
1 'polypeptide(L)'
;MNRSLSRGLAVVVVSSALFAGAATLAVGVKAATLDGKQIFLDQKCNMCHAVSSAGITPTGKIKAPDLAGLAAKEDAAWLSKFLRKAADKNGKKHIKPFTGSDEELGAVIAWLQKQTKPDTK
;
A
#
# COMPACT_ATOMS: atom_id res chain seq x y z
N MET A 1 -1.31 -77.53 -31.06
CA MET A 1 -0.49 -76.49 -31.73
C MET A 1 -1.44 -75.42 -32.23
N ASN A 2 -1.01 -74.14 -32.13
CA ASN A 2 -1.68 -72.92 -32.62
C ASN A 2 -2.83 -72.38 -31.75
N ARG A 3 -3.07 -71.08 -31.58
CA ARG A 3 -2.30 -69.83 -31.75
C ARG A 3 -3.12 -68.75 -31.03
N SER A 4 -2.45 -68.00 -30.15
CA SER A 4 -2.62 -66.58 -29.81
C SER A 4 -3.81 -65.75 -30.35
N LEU A 5 -4.37 -64.96 -29.42
CA LEU A 5 -4.79 -63.54 -29.50
C LEU A 5 -6.12 -63.16 -30.20
N SER A 6 -7.02 -62.54 -29.42
CA SER A 6 -7.79 -61.32 -29.76
C SER A 6 -8.44 -60.81 -28.46
N ARG A 7 -7.84 -59.84 -27.74
CA ARG A 7 -8.08 -58.38 -27.85
C ARG A 7 -9.57 -57.99 -27.90
N GLY A 8 -10.06 -57.42 -26.80
CA GLY A 8 -11.35 -56.71 -26.78
C GLY A 8 -11.89 -56.46 -25.38
N LEU A 9 -11.11 -55.85 -24.47
CA LEU A 9 -11.70 -55.27 -23.25
C LEU A 9 -11.79 -53.76 -23.44
N ALA A 10 -12.95 -53.30 -23.91
CA ALA A 10 -13.32 -51.90 -23.94
C ALA A 10 -14.62 -51.74 -23.17
N VAL A 11 -14.51 -51.44 -21.88
CA VAL A 11 -15.46 -50.56 -21.20
C VAL A 11 -14.65 -49.78 -20.16
N VAL A 12 -14.18 -48.59 -20.56
CA VAL A 12 -13.76 -47.58 -19.58
C VAL A 12 -15.06 -46.98 -19.04
N VAL A 13 -15.53 -47.47 -17.90
CA VAL A 13 -16.52 -46.74 -17.11
C VAL A 13 -15.74 -45.66 -16.37
N VAL A 14 -15.69 -44.46 -16.94
CA VAL A 14 -15.31 -43.27 -16.18
C VAL A 14 -16.47 -42.98 -15.23
N SER A 15 -16.42 -43.58 -14.04
CA SER A 15 -17.32 -43.23 -12.95
C SER A 15 -16.94 -41.84 -12.46
N SER A 16 -17.69 -40.87 -12.94
CA SER A 16 -17.74 -39.50 -12.46
C SER A 16 -18.02 -39.45 -10.96
N ALA A 17 -17.43 -38.45 -10.32
CA ALA A 17 -17.76 -37.90 -9.00
C ALA A 17 -17.24 -38.66 -7.78
N LEU A 18 -16.21 -38.09 -7.17
CA LEU A 18 -16.18 -37.70 -5.75
C LEU A 18 -15.19 -36.53 -5.63
N PHE A 19 -15.72 -35.31 -5.78
CA PHE A 19 -15.02 -34.09 -5.39
C PHE A 19 -14.85 -34.13 -3.86
N ALA A 20 -13.70 -34.62 -3.39
CA ALA A 20 -13.26 -34.37 -2.02
C ALA A 20 -12.75 -32.91 -1.97
N GLY A 21 -13.68 -31.99 -1.69
CA GLY A 21 -13.35 -30.58 -1.47
C GLY A 21 -12.42 -30.46 -0.26
N ALA A 22 -11.13 -30.22 -0.52
CA ALA A 22 -10.23 -29.72 0.51
C ALA A 22 -10.72 -28.33 0.92
N ALA A 23 -11.34 -28.24 2.10
CA ALA A 23 -11.72 -26.98 2.71
C ALA A 23 -10.47 -26.12 2.85
N THR A 24 -10.35 -25.10 2.01
CA THR A 24 -9.35 -24.05 2.18
C THR A 24 -9.70 -23.31 3.46
N LEU A 25 -8.90 -23.52 4.50
CA LEU A 25 -8.87 -22.60 5.64
C LEU A 25 -8.40 -21.26 5.09
N ALA A 26 -9.36 -20.40 4.74
CA ALA A 26 -9.12 -18.97 4.56
C ALA A 26 -8.75 -18.43 5.95
N VAL A 27 -7.50 -18.62 6.35
CA VAL A 27 -6.90 -17.85 7.43
C VAL A 27 -6.92 -16.41 6.92
N GLY A 28 -7.93 -15.67 7.35
CA GLY A 28 -8.00 -14.23 7.16
C GLY A 28 -6.81 -13.61 7.88
N VAL A 29 -5.65 -13.58 7.21
CA VAL A 29 -4.54 -12.72 7.62
C VAL A 29 -5.07 -11.31 7.46
N LYS A 30 -5.58 -10.75 8.56
CA LYS A 30 -5.79 -9.31 8.68
C LYS A 30 -4.42 -8.70 8.43
N ALA A 31 -4.18 -8.21 7.22
CA ALA A 31 -2.93 -7.52 6.90
C ALA A 31 -2.70 -6.48 8.00
N ALA A 32 -1.53 -6.54 8.65
CA ALA A 32 -1.18 -5.57 9.67
C ALA A 32 -1.27 -4.18 9.03
N THR A 33 -2.18 -3.35 9.52
CA THR A 33 -2.34 -2.00 9.00
C THR A 33 -1.13 -1.19 9.44
N LEU A 34 -0.28 -0.81 8.49
CA LEU A 34 0.83 0.09 8.75
C LEU A 34 0.31 1.41 9.33
N ASP A 35 0.96 1.88 10.39
CA ASP A 35 0.63 3.17 11.01
C ASP A 35 1.34 4.30 10.25
N GLY A 36 0.59 4.95 9.34
CA GLY A 36 1.11 6.07 8.56
C GLY A 36 1.55 7.28 9.40
N LYS A 37 0.96 7.49 10.60
CA LYS A 37 1.42 8.55 11.51
C LYS A 37 2.79 8.19 12.09
N GLN A 38 2.96 6.94 12.49
CA GLN A 38 4.25 6.46 13.02
C GLN A 38 5.33 6.54 11.93
N ILE A 39 5.04 6.08 10.70
CA ILE A 39 5.96 6.18 9.56
C ILE A 39 6.35 7.64 9.30
N PHE A 40 5.41 8.59 9.37
CA PHE A 40 5.71 10.03 9.22
C PHE A 40 6.76 10.52 10.23
N LEU A 41 6.66 10.08 11.49
CA LEU A 41 7.59 10.44 12.56
C LEU A 41 8.94 9.73 12.42
N ASP A 42 8.93 8.46 12.00
CA ASP A 42 10.15 7.67 11.81
C ASP A 42 10.96 8.16 10.61
N GLN A 43 10.29 8.57 9.53
CA GLN A 43 10.90 9.21 8.35
C GLN A 43 11.25 10.68 8.60
N LYS A 44 11.08 11.18 9.83
CA LYS A 44 11.45 12.53 10.26
C LYS A 44 10.79 13.64 9.45
N CYS A 45 9.61 13.39 8.90
CA CYS A 45 8.86 14.40 8.15
C CYS A 45 8.52 15.61 9.02
N ASN A 46 8.31 15.39 10.33
CA ASN A 46 8.09 16.43 11.32
C ASN A 46 9.31 17.35 11.56
N MET A 47 10.48 17.08 11.00
CA MET A 47 11.59 18.05 11.07
C MET A 47 11.29 19.32 10.26
N CYS A 48 10.44 19.24 9.24
CA CYS A 48 10.12 20.38 8.38
C CYS A 48 8.61 20.67 8.34
N HIS A 49 7.79 19.63 8.35
CA HIS A 49 6.35 19.76 8.15
C HIS A 49 5.57 19.71 9.46
N ALA A 50 4.56 20.56 9.55
CA ALA A 50 3.49 20.41 10.53
C ALA A 50 2.40 19.49 9.97
N VAL A 51 1.62 18.89 10.86
CA VAL A 51 0.31 18.31 10.57
C VAL A 51 -0.63 18.79 11.67
N SER A 52 -1.15 20.00 11.51
CA SER A 52 -1.90 20.69 12.57
C SER A 52 -3.14 19.91 13.02
N SER A 53 -3.85 19.26 12.10
CA SER A 53 -5.01 18.39 12.40
C SER A 53 -4.66 17.17 13.26
N ALA A 54 -3.38 16.78 13.31
CA ALA A 54 -2.87 15.66 14.11
C ALA A 54 -2.03 16.12 15.32
N GLY A 55 -2.01 17.42 15.62
CA GLY A 55 -1.23 17.99 16.72
C GLY A 55 0.29 17.92 16.53
N ILE A 56 0.78 17.74 15.29
CA ILE A 56 2.22 17.63 15.02
C ILE A 56 2.78 18.99 14.62
N THR A 57 3.78 19.45 15.37
CA THR A 57 4.53 20.67 15.09
C THR A 57 5.89 20.36 14.47
N PRO A 58 6.45 21.25 13.62
CA PRO A 58 7.80 21.10 13.10
C PRO A 58 8.83 21.14 14.23
N THR A 59 9.87 20.31 14.15
CA THR A 59 10.99 20.29 15.13
C THR A 59 12.26 20.95 14.62
N GLY A 60 12.36 21.21 13.31
CA GLY A 60 13.49 21.88 12.68
C GLY A 60 13.19 23.32 12.27
N LYS A 61 14.21 23.98 11.69
CA LYS A 61 14.15 25.39 11.24
C LYS A 61 13.73 25.55 9.77
N ILE A 62 13.59 24.45 9.04
CA ILE A 62 13.24 24.48 7.62
C ILE A 62 11.76 24.87 7.49
N LYS A 63 11.49 25.97 6.79
CA LYS A 63 10.12 26.39 6.47
C LYS A 63 9.55 25.46 5.41
N ALA A 64 8.64 24.58 5.81
CA ALA A 64 7.83 23.78 4.90
C ALA A 64 6.34 23.97 5.23
N PRO A 65 5.43 23.77 4.26
CA PRO A 65 4.01 23.98 4.50
C PRO A 65 3.44 22.98 5.50
N ASP A 66 2.42 23.42 6.25
CA ASP A 66 1.57 22.52 7.03
C ASP A 66 0.80 21.59 6.09
N LEU A 67 0.89 20.28 6.31
CA LEU A 67 0.33 19.29 5.41
C LEU A 67 -1.16 19.03 5.64
N ALA A 68 -1.74 19.54 6.74
CA ALA A 68 -3.17 19.42 6.99
C ALA A 68 -3.98 20.06 5.85
N GLY A 69 -4.73 19.22 5.15
CA GLY A 69 -5.56 19.55 3.99
C GLY A 69 -4.79 19.72 2.68
N LEU A 70 -3.44 19.65 2.67
CA LEU A 70 -2.65 19.77 1.44
C LEU A 70 -2.51 18.44 0.71
N ALA A 71 -2.15 17.37 1.42
CA ALA A 71 -1.97 16.06 0.79
C ALA A 71 -3.27 15.55 0.16
N ALA A 72 -4.42 15.88 0.77
CA ALA A 72 -5.76 15.55 0.25
C ALA A 72 -6.07 16.16 -1.13
N LYS A 73 -5.35 17.21 -1.53
CA LYS A 73 -5.53 17.89 -2.84
C LYS A 73 -4.65 17.29 -3.94
N GLU A 74 -3.76 16.38 -3.59
CA GLU A 74 -2.77 15.82 -4.52
C GLU A 74 -3.09 14.35 -4.82
N ASP A 75 -2.77 13.94 -6.04
CA ASP A 75 -2.87 12.54 -6.44
C ASP A 75 -1.84 11.67 -5.70
N ALA A 76 -2.26 10.47 -5.28
CA ALA A 76 -1.40 9.57 -4.50
C ALA A 76 -0.19 9.07 -5.31
N ALA A 77 -0.37 8.78 -6.61
CA ALA A 77 0.74 8.33 -7.45
C ALA A 77 1.74 9.48 -7.72
N TRP A 78 1.24 10.72 -7.87
CA TRP A 78 2.08 11.90 -7.92
C TRP A 78 2.85 12.11 -6.62
N LEU A 79 2.19 12.01 -5.45
CA LEU A 79 2.84 12.12 -4.14
C LEU A 79 3.95 11.08 -3.99
N SER A 80 3.73 9.84 -4.39
CA SER A 80 4.75 8.78 -4.36
C SER A 80 5.98 9.17 -5.19
N LYS A 81 5.78 9.70 -6.40
CA LYS A 81 6.89 10.18 -7.25
C LYS A 81 7.57 11.42 -6.66
N PHE A 82 6.82 12.38 -6.15
CA PHE A 82 7.36 13.61 -5.58
C PHE A 82 8.21 13.34 -4.34
N LEU A 83 7.73 12.48 -3.43
CA LEU A 83 8.45 12.05 -2.24
C LEU A 83 9.69 11.21 -2.57
N ARG A 84 9.68 10.46 -3.68
CA ARG A 84 10.88 9.79 -4.23
C ARG A 84 11.76 10.69 -5.11
N LYS A 85 11.44 11.99 -5.24
CA LYS A 85 12.14 12.97 -6.10
C LYS A 85 12.16 12.62 -7.60
N ALA A 86 11.22 11.77 -8.02
CA ALA A 86 10.95 11.41 -9.41
C ALA A 86 9.91 12.32 -10.08
N ALA A 87 9.32 13.25 -9.32
CA ALA A 87 8.50 14.36 -9.82
C ALA A 87 8.90 15.66 -9.11
N ASP A 88 8.49 16.79 -9.69
CA ASP A 88 8.65 18.12 -9.12
C ASP A 88 7.31 18.85 -9.02
N LYS A 89 7.26 19.85 -8.15
CA LYS A 89 6.17 20.82 -8.05
C LYS A 89 6.74 22.18 -8.41
N ASN A 90 6.32 22.74 -9.55
CA ASN A 90 6.80 24.03 -10.07
C ASN A 90 8.33 24.09 -10.21
N GLY A 91 8.95 23.06 -10.80
CA GLY A 91 10.40 22.95 -11.00
C GLY A 91 11.18 22.59 -9.74
N LYS A 92 10.51 22.40 -8.60
CA LYS A 92 11.17 22.09 -7.31
C LYS A 92 10.84 20.66 -6.88
N LYS A 93 11.88 19.84 -6.72
CA LYS A 93 11.77 18.49 -6.13
C LYS A 93 11.62 18.59 -4.61
N HIS A 94 11.05 17.55 -4.00
CA HIS A 94 11.08 17.42 -2.56
C HIS A 94 12.53 17.40 -2.03
N ILE A 95 12.76 18.03 -0.87
CA ILE A 95 14.13 18.27 -0.35
C ILE A 95 14.87 16.97 -0.04
N LYS A 96 14.17 15.99 0.53
CA LYS A 96 14.70 14.68 0.90
C LYS A 96 13.90 13.56 0.22
N PRO A 97 14.55 12.54 -0.35
CA PRO A 97 13.81 11.39 -0.84
C PRO A 97 13.27 10.57 0.34
N PHE A 98 12.08 10.00 0.18
CA PHE A 98 11.55 8.96 1.05
C PHE A 98 12.38 7.68 0.88
N THR A 99 12.76 7.06 1.99
CA THR A 99 13.69 5.91 2.01
C THR A 99 13.06 4.60 2.48
N GLY A 100 11.79 4.62 2.90
CA GLY A 100 11.05 3.41 3.26
C GLY A 100 10.56 2.60 2.06
N SER A 101 9.88 1.49 2.38
CA SER A 101 9.27 0.59 1.41
C SER A 101 8.09 1.24 0.66
N ASP A 102 7.62 0.62 -0.43
CA ASP A 102 6.44 1.11 -1.15
C ASP A 102 5.17 1.00 -0.32
N GLU A 103 5.08 -0.01 0.54
CA GLU A 103 3.98 -0.18 1.49
C GLU A 103 3.98 0.94 2.53
N GLU A 104 5.15 1.28 3.09
CA GLU A 104 5.29 2.39 4.04
C GLU A 104 4.96 3.73 3.37
N LEU A 105 5.41 3.94 2.13
CA LEU A 105 5.11 5.13 1.34
C LEU A 105 3.60 5.27 1.11
N GLY A 106 2.94 4.18 0.72
CA GLY A 106 1.49 4.14 0.56
C GLY A 106 0.75 4.45 1.86
N ALA A 107 1.19 3.86 2.97
CA ALA A 107 0.57 4.07 4.28
C ALA A 107 0.69 5.52 4.78
N VAL A 108 1.86 6.15 4.64
CA VAL A 108 2.03 7.56 5.05
C VAL A 108 1.25 8.52 4.16
N ILE A 109 1.19 8.27 2.84
CA ILE A 109 0.38 9.08 1.91
C ILE A 109 -1.10 8.96 2.25
N ALA A 110 -1.59 7.74 2.43
CA ALA A 110 -2.99 7.49 2.78
C ALA A 110 -3.36 8.13 4.13
N TRP A 111 -2.46 8.10 5.11
CA TRP A 111 -2.65 8.80 6.37
C TRP A 111 -2.69 10.31 6.19
N LEU A 112 -1.74 10.90 5.44
CA LEU A 112 -1.68 12.34 5.16
C LEU A 112 -2.92 12.85 4.41
N GLN A 113 -3.44 12.09 3.44
CA GLN A 113 -4.65 12.48 2.70
C GLN A 113 -5.91 12.55 3.56
N LYS A 114 -5.93 11.86 4.70
CA LYS A 114 -7.03 11.94 5.69
C LYS A 114 -6.90 13.12 6.65
N GLN A 115 -5.77 13.83 6.62
CA GLN A 115 -5.53 14.98 7.49
C GLN A 115 -6.16 16.20 6.86
N THR A 116 -7.36 16.57 7.30
CA THR A 116 -8.05 17.79 6.87
C THR A 116 -8.10 18.78 8.03
N LYS A 117 -7.96 20.08 7.73
CA LYS A 117 -8.24 21.12 8.73
C LYS A 117 -9.75 21.13 8.98
N PRO A 118 -10.22 21.28 10.23
CA PRO A 118 -11.62 21.59 10.46
C PRO A 118 -11.93 22.91 9.74
N ASP A 119 -13.09 23.00 9.09
CA ASP A 119 -13.51 24.20 8.38
C ASP A 119 -13.58 25.37 9.37
N THR A 120 -12.64 26.31 9.25
CA THR A 120 -12.71 27.57 9.99
C THR A 120 -13.73 28.45 9.27
N LYS A 121 -14.99 28.39 9.71
CA LYS A 121 -16.04 29.34 9.32
C LYS A 121 -15.80 30.71 9.93
#